data_AF-A0A820FHE5-F1
#
_entry.id   AF-A0A820FHE5-F1
#
_cell.length_a   1.000
_cell.length_b   1.000
_cell.length_c   1.000
_cell.angle_alpha   90.00
_cell.angle_beta   90.00
_cell.angle_gamma   90.00
#
_symmetry.space_group_name_H-M   'P 1'
#
loop_
_entity.id
_entity.type
_entity.pdbx_description
1 polymer ?
#
loop_
_entity_poly.entity_id
_entity_poly.type
_entity_poly.pdbx_seq_one_letter_code
_entity_poly.pdbx_strand_id
1 'polypeptide(L)' 'MSSAKQRVILVTGANKGIGFEVIKKLLEESSASSNNLILLGSRDLKRGQDALLQLGSPSNVHVLQL' A
#
# COMPACT_ATOMS: atom_id res chain seq x y z
N MET A 1 -22.86 -13.87 11.30
CA MET A 1 -22.26 -12.60 10.84
C MET A 1 -21.07 -12.93 9.97
N SER A 2 -21.10 -12.56 8.68
CA SER A 2 -19.98 -12.84 7.76
C SER A 2 -18.85 -11.86 8.07
N SER A 3 -17.75 -12.36 8.65
CA SER A 3 -16.52 -11.57 8.78
C SER A 3 -15.99 -11.35 7.36
N ALA A 4 -16.13 -10.13 6.83
CA ALA A 4 -15.53 -9.78 5.56
C ALA A 4 -14.02 -9.96 5.68
N LYS A 5 -13.48 -11.02 5.05
CA LYS A 5 -12.05 -11.35 5.12
C LYS A 5 -11.24 -10.16 4.63
N GLN A 6 -10.43 -9.60 5.54
CA GLN A 6 -9.46 -8.57 5.19
C GLN A 6 -8.33 -9.20 4.38
N ARG A 7 -7.98 -8.60 3.25
CA ARG A 7 -6.81 -9.01 2.45
C ARG A 7 -5.64 -8.11 2.81
N VAL A 8 -4.50 -8.70 3.16
CA VAL A 8 -3.25 -7.96 3.40
C VAL A 8 -2.33 -8.16 2.20
N ILE A 9 -1.84 -7.07 1.61
CA ILE A 9 -1.01 -7.06 0.40
C ILE A 9 0.32 -6.42 0.75
N LEU A 10 1.42 -7.17 0.68
CA LEU A 10 2.77 -6.62 0.83
C LEU A 10 3.40 -6.42 -0.55
N VAL A 11 3.81 -5.19 -0.83
CA VAL A 11 4.56 -4.86 -2.05
C VAL A 11 5.98 -4.47 -1.65
N THR A 12 6.98 -5.28 -2.02
CA THR A 12 8.40 -5.00 -1.75
C THR A 12 8.98 -4.05 -2.78
N GLY A 13 9.95 -3.21 -2.38
CA GLY A 13 10.56 -2.22 -3.29
C GLY A 13 9.56 -1.15 -3.73
N ALA A 14 8.48 -0.95 -2.96
CA ALA A 14 7.35 -0.13 -3.34
C ALA A 14 7.58 1.38 -3.17
N ASN A 15 8.75 1.78 -2.69
CA ASN A 15 9.13 3.18 -2.61
C ASN A 15 9.45 3.83 -3.98
N LYS A 16 9.50 3.05 -5.08
CA LYS A 16 9.74 3.54 -6.44
C LYS A 16 9.36 2.52 -7.52
N GLY A 17 9.36 2.95 -8.78
CA GLY A 17 9.25 2.07 -9.95
C GLY A 17 7.96 1.26 -9.95
N ILE A 18 8.03 -0.01 -10.37
CA ILE A 18 6.85 -0.87 -10.54
C ILE A 18 6.12 -1.08 -9.22
N GLY A 19 6.84 -1.27 -8.10
CA GLY A 19 6.19 -1.48 -6.81
C GLY A 19 5.33 -0.29 -6.36
N PHE A 20 5.77 0.93 -6.70
CA PHE A 20 4.99 2.15 -6.44
C PHE A 20 3.72 2.20 -7.31
N GLU A 21 3.84 1.97 -8.61
CA GLU A 21 2.69 1.99 -9.53
C GLU A 21 1.70 0.84 -9.26
N VAL A 22 2.17 -0.31 -8.75
CA VAL A 22 1.28 -1.39 -8.29
C VAL A 22 0.41 -0.91 -7.14
N ILE A 23 0.97 -0.21 -6.14
CA ILE A 23 0.16 0.34 -5.04
C ILE A 23 -0.85 1.35 -5.58
N LYS A 24 -0.42 2.24 -6.49
CA LYS A 24 -1.32 3.21 -7.11
C LYS A 24 -2.48 2.54 -7.85
N LYS A 25 -2.20 1.48 -8.63
CA LYS A 25 -3.24 0.70 -9.32
C LYS A 25 -4.18 0.01 -8.35
N LEU A 26 -3.65 -0.58 -7.27
CA LEU A 26 -4.46 -1.21 -6.22
C LEU A 26 -5.40 -0.21 -5.54
N LEU A 27 -4.96 1.04 -5.35
CA LEU A 27 -5.78 2.11 -4.80
C LEU A 27 -6.89 2.54 -5.77
N GLU A 28 -6.58 2.66 -7.07
CA GLU A 28 -7.57 2.98 -8.12
C GLU A 28 -8.64 1.89 -8.29
N GLU A 29 -8.24 0.62 -8.21
CA GLU A 29 -9.12 -0.54 -8.41
C GLU A 29 -9.91 -0.92 -7.15
N SER A 30 -9.53 -0.37 -6.00
CA SER A 30 -10.22 -0.61 -4.74
C SER A 30 -11.62 0.01 -4.80
N SER A 31 -12.61 -0.75 -5.25
CA SER A 31 -14.02 -0.45 -5.04
C SER A 31 -14.28 -0.27 -3.55
N ALA A 32 -15.22 0.60 -3.18
CA ALA A 32 -15.58 0.92 -1.78
C ALA A 32 -15.91 -0.30 -0.89
N SER A 33 -16.10 -1.48 -1.49
CA SER A 33 -16.33 -2.76 -0.80
C SER A 33 -15.08 -3.60 -0.55
N SER A 34 -13.89 -3.16 -0.96
CA SER A 34 -12.64 -3.92 -0.79
C SER A 34 -11.95 -3.58 0.54
N ASN A 35 -11.92 -4.55 1.47
CA ASN A 35 -11.23 -4.44 2.75
C ASN A 35 -9.74 -4.80 2.60
N ASN A 36 -9.02 -4.06 1.75
CA ASN A 36 -7.60 -4.28 1.46
C ASN A 36 -6.72 -3.43 2.39
N LEU A 37 -5.78 -4.06 3.08
CA LEU A 37 -4.67 -3.42 3.79
C LEU A 37 -3.39 -3.58 2.96
N ILE A 38 -2.75 -2.48 2.58
CA ILE A 38 -1.55 -2.49 1.75
C ILE A 38 -0.33 -2.13 2.60
N LEU A 39 0.75 -2.89 2.46
CA LEU A 39 2.03 -2.64 3.09
C LEU A 39 3.04 -2.22 2.02
N LEU A 40 3.50 -0.96 2.13
CA LEU A 40 4.54 -0.39 1.28
C LEU A 40 5.91 -0.79 1.86
N GLY A 41 6.47 -1.87 1.31
CA GLY A 41 7.76 -2.41 1.72
C GLY A 41 8.92 -1.60 1.16
N SER A 42 9.79 -1.08 2.02
CA SER A 42 11.05 -0.42 1.63
C SER A 42 12.18 -0.69 2.62
N ARG A 43 13.42 -0.77 2.14
CA ARG A 43 14.61 -0.85 3.01
C ARG A 43 14.86 0.42 3.81
N ASP A 44 14.52 1.56 3.22
CA ASP A 44 14.72 2.89 3.78
C ASP A 44 13.37 3.46 4.21
N LEU A 45 13.19 3.65 5.51
CA LEU A 45 11.93 4.13 6.08
C LEU A 45 11.55 5.50 5.52
N LYS A 46 12.51 6.41 5.36
CA LYS A 46 12.26 7.76 4.86
C LYS A 46 11.76 7.72 3.41
N ARG A 47 12.41 6.95 2.55
CA ARG A 47 11.95 6.74 1.17
C ARG A 47 10.57 6.10 1.09
N GLY A 48 10.26 5.18 2.01
CA GLY A 48 8.92 4.62 2.14
C GLY A 48 7.87 5.67 2.51
N GLN A 49 8.16 6.54 3.48
CA GLN A 49 7.28 7.63 3.88
C GLN A 49 7.10 8.67 2.77
N ASP A 50 8.18 9.04 2.07
CA ASP A 50 8.11 9.96 0.93
C ASP A 50 7.22 9.39 -0.19
N ALA A 51 7.29 8.09 -0.44
CA ALA A 51 6.42 7.41 -1.40
C ALA A 51 4.95 7.38 -0.92
N LEU A 52 4.69 7.15 0.37
CA LEU A 52 3.33 7.22 0.93
C LEU A 52 2.72 8.63 0.79
N LEU A 53 3.52 9.67 1.01
CA LEU A 53 3.11 11.07 0.80
C LEU A 53 2.78 11.33 -0.68
N GLN A 54 3.59 10.83 -1.62
CA GLN A 54 3.31 10.92 -3.06
C GLN A 54 2.02 10.20 -3.49
N LEU A 55 1.61 9.16 -2.76
CA LEU A 55 0.33 8.46 -2.96
C LEU A 55 -0.87 9.20 -2.35
N GLY A 56 -0.66 10.33 -1.67
CA GLY A 56 -1.73 11.10 -1.01
C GLY A 56 -2.06 10.60 0.41
N SER A 57 -1.16 9.82 1.04
CA SER A 57 -1.35 9.26 2.39
C SER A 57 -2.69 8.52 2.60
N PRO A 58 -3.03 7.56 1.72
CA PRO A 58 -4.25 6.78 1.86
C PRO A 58 -4.24 6.00 3.18
N SER A 59 -5.40 5.95 3.86
CA SER A 59 -5.54 5.38 5.20
C SER A 59 -5.30 3.87 5.27
N ASN A 60 -5.36 3.17 4.14
CA ASN A 60 -5.18 1.73 4.03
C ASN A 60 -3.79 1.31 3.50
N VAL A 61 -2.83 2.24 3.41
CA VAL A 61 -1.43 1.94 3.05
C VAL A 61 -0.52 2.29 4.22
N HIS A 62 0.30 1.34 4.65
CA HIS A 62 1.27 1.54 5.73
C HIS A 62 2.69 1.20 5.27
N VAL A 63 3.65 2.04 5.64
CA VAL A 63 5.07 1.77 5.36
C VAL A 63 5.55 0.66 6.27
N LEU A 64 6.19 -0.35 5.68
CA LEU A 64 6.87 -1.42 6.41
C LEU A 64 8.35 -1.42 6.01
N GLN A 65 9.23 -1.21 6.99
CA GLN A 65 10.67 -1.32 6.77
C GLN A 65 11.08 -2.80 6.76
N LEU A 66 11.75 -3.24 5.69
CA LEU A 66 12.19 -4.64 5.47
C LEU A 66 13.62 -4.69 4.95
#